data_AF-U1NF35-F1
#
_entry.id   AF-U1NF35-F1
#
_cell.length_a   1.000
_cell.length_b   1.000
_cell.length_c   1.000
_cell.angle_alpha   90.00
_cell.angle_beta   90.00
_cell.angle_gamma   90.00
#
_symmetry.space_group_name_H-M   'P 1'
#
loop_
_entity.id
_entity.type
_entity.pdbx_description
1 polymer ?
#
loop_
_entity_poly.entity_id
_entity_poly.type
_entity_poly.pdbx_seq_one_letter_code
_entity_poly.pdbx_strand_id
1 'polypeptide(L)'
;MSTETADTENETKELKERVTNFLRRNFPQIQMHGGSAAIQHLDAEAGEVSIQLGGACSGCGISPMTIQAIKSRMVKEIAEIETVHADTGMDGGHGHGGSSPSFPGETSDDGGASDEGPQAPF
;
A
#
# COMPACT_ATOMS: atom_id res chain seq x y z
N MET A 1 12.42 -37.28 -19.87
CA MET A 1 11.41 -36.26 -19.51
C MET A 1 12.13 -35.26 -18.62
N SER A 2 12.72 -34.21 -19.19
CA SER A 2 13.56 -33.23 -18.45
C SER A 2 13.47 -31.81 -19.03
N THR A 3 12.57 -31.57 -19.98
CA THR A 3 12.45 -30.29 -20.70
C THR A 3 11.28 -29.44 -20.21
N GLU A 4 10.37 -29.99 -19.41
CA GLU A 4 9.17 -29.26 -18.96
C GLU A 4 9.49 -28.28 -17.82
N THR A 5 10.26 -28.69 -16.81
CA THR A 5 10.60 -27.81 -15.66
C THR A 5 11.53 -26.65 -16.00
N ALA A 6 12.43 -26.82 -16.97
CA ALA A 6 13.41 -25.77 -17.31
C ALA A 6 12.79 -24.59 -18.09
N ASP A 7 11.71 -24.84 -18.81
CA ASP A 7 10.99 -23.83 -19.59
C ASP A 7 10.22 -22.91 -18.64
N THR A 8 9.44 -23.50 -17.73
CA THR A 8 8.65 -22.79 -16.72
C THR A 8 9.49 -21.93 -15.77
N GLU A 9 10.67 -22.43 -15.35
CA GLU A 9 11.59 -21.64 -14.52
C GLU A 9 12.10 -20.38 -15.25
N ASN A 10 12.31 -20.48 -16.57
CA ASN A 10 12.75 -19.35 -17.38
C ASN A 10 11.61 -18.34 -17.59
N GLU A 11 10.42 -18.80 -17.96
CA GLU A 11 9.22 -17.96 -18.10
C GLU A 11 8.91 -17.21 -16.80
N THR A 12 8.97 -17.91 -15.65
CA THR A 12 8.78 -17.30 -14.33
C THR A 12 9.82 -16.21 -14.06
N LYS A 13 11.08 -16.42 -14.46
CA LYS A 13 12.14 -15.44 -14.29
C LYS A 13 11.93 -14.21 -15.17
N GLU A 14 11.58 -14.38 -16.44
CA GLU A 14 11.28 -13.29 -17.36
C GLU A 14 10.08 -12.46 -16.87
N LEU A 15 9.01 -13.13 -16.44
CA LEU A 15 7.82 -12.51 -15.88
C LEU A 15 8.14 -11.73 -14.60
N LYS A 16 8.97 -12.29 -13.71
CA LYS A 16 9.43 -11.63 -12.48
C LYS A 16 10.21 -10.34 -12.79
N GLU A 17 11.09 -10.37 -13.78
CA GLU A 17 11.83 -9.19 -14.23
C GLU A 17 10.88 -8.13 -14.81
N ARG A 18 9.85 -8.55 -15.56
CA ARG A 18 8.82 -7.68 -16.12
C ARG A 18 8.01 -6.98 -15.03
N VAL A 19 7.56 -7.71 -14.02
CA VAL A 19 6.84 -7.16 -12.84
C VAL A 19 7.73 -6.19 -12.07
N THR A 20 9.00 -6.55 -11.86
CA THR A 20 9.96 -5.67 -11.17
C THR A 20 10.19 -4.36 -11.92
N ASN A 21 10.35 -4.44 -13.25
CA ASN A 21 10.50 -3.28 -14.12
C ASN A 21 9.24 -2.42 -14.16
N PHE A 22 8.06 -3.04 -14.20
CA PHE A 22 6.77 -2.36 -14.12
C PHE A 22 6.66 -1.51 -12.85
N LEU A 23 6.95 -2.08 -11.68
CA LEU A 23 6.88 -1.37 -10.40
C LEU A 23 7.86 -0.19 -10.36
N ARG A 24 9.09 -0.38 -10.86
CA ARG A 24 10.10 0.69 -10.93
C ARG A 24 9.70 1.84 -11.86
N ARG A 25 9.09 1.54 -13.01
CA ARG A 25 8.74 2.53 -14.04
C ARG A 25 7.44 3.26 -13.74
N ASN A 26 6.42 2.53 -13.30
CA ASN A 26 5.08 3.07 -13.07
C ASN A 26 4.87 3.61 -11.65
N PHE A 27 5.61 3.09 -10.67
CA PHE A 27 5.47 3.45 -9.25
C PHE A 27 6.85 3.76 -8.59
N PRO A 28 7.70 4.61 -9.18
CA PRO A 28 9.00 4.96 -8.60
C PRO A 28 8.85 5.61 -7.21
N GLN A 29 7.70 6.23 -6.96
CA GLN A 29 7.34 6.82 -5.67
C GLN A 29 7.42 5.83 -4.51
N ILE A 30 7.16 4.54 -4.71
CA ILE A 30 7.28 3.54 -3.64
C ILE A 30 8.70 3.60 -3.04
N GLN A 31 9.73 3.58 -3.88
CA GLN A 31 11.12 3.65 -3.40
C GLN A 31 11.52 5.08 -2.97
N MET A 32 11.05 6.11 -3.68
CA MET A 32 11.39 7.50 -3.34
C MET A 32 10.88 7.92 -1.95
N HIS A 33 9.78 7.33 -1.49
CA HIS A 33 9.22 7.56 -0.15
C HIS A 33 9.77 6.60 0.91
N GLY A 34 10.84 5.84 0.61
CA GLY A 34 11.46 4.89 1.53
C GLY A 34 10.73 3.55 1.64
N GLY A 35 9.82 3.26 0.71
CA GLY A 35 9.12 1.99 0.56
C GLY A 35 9.93 0.94 -0.21
N SER A 36 9.51 -0.31 -0.13
CA SER A 36 10.03 -1.46 -0.87
C SER A 36 8.87 -2.25 -1.47
N ALA A 37 9.14 -2.91 -2.59
CA ALA A 37 8.23 -3.86 -3.19
C ALA A 37 9.01 -5.14 -3.46
N ALA A 38 8.52 -6.27 -2.95
CA ALA A 38 9.09 -7.59 -3.13
C ALA A 38 8.03 -8.52 -3.73
N ILE A 39 8.44 -9.38 -4.65
CA ILE A 39 7.59 -10.43 -5.19
C ILE A 39 7.70 -11.63 -4.25
N GLN A 40 6.60 -11.99 -3.59
CA GLN A 40 6.53 -13.10 -2.64
C GLN A 40 6.27 -14.42 -3.37
N HIS A 41 5.38 -14.38 -4.35
CA HIS A 41 4.99 -15.53 -5.14
C HIS A 41 4.66 -15.07 -6.56
N LEU A 42 4.99 -15.92 -7.53
CA LEU A 42 4.70 -15.70 -8.94
C LEU A 42 4.43 -17.06 -9.56
N ASP A 43 3.26 -17.18 -10.17
CA ASP A 43 2.81 -18.35 -10.91
C ASP A 43 2.57 -17.91 -12.36
N ALA A 44 3.47 -18.32 -13.26
CA ALA A 44 3.38 -18.00 -14.67
C ALA A 44 2.30 -18.82 -15.39
N GLU A 45 1.97 -20.01 -14.89
CA GLU A 45 0.95 -20.88 -15.49
C GLU A 45 -0.47 -20.41 -15.14
N ALA A 46 -0.68 -20.04 -13.88
CA ALA A 46 -1.95 -19.51 -13.40
C ALA A 46 -2.12 -18.00 -13.64
N GLY A 47 -1.05 -17.29 -14.02
CA GLY A 47 -1.07 -15.83 -14.20
C GLY A 47 -1.29 -15.06 -12.90
N GLU A 48 -0.79 -15.59 -11.78
CA GLU A 48 -0.97 -14.99 -10.45
C GLU A 48 0.33 -14.41 -9.91
N VAL A 49 0.26 -13.20 -9.36
CA VAL A 49 1.40 -12.58 -8.67
C VAL A 49 1.02 -12.05 -7.31
N SER A 50 1.84 -12.39 -6.31
CA SER A 50 1.74 -11.86 -4.96
C SER A 50 2.93 -10.96 -4.67
N ILE A 51 2.66 -9.69 -4.40
CA ILE A 51 3.66 -8.70 -4.04
C ILE A 51 3.47 -8.26 -2.59
N GLN A 52 4.57 -8.14 -1.86
CA GLN A 52 4.61 -7.49 -0.57
C GLN A 52 5.17 -6.09 -0.76
N LEU A 53 4.35 -5.11 -0.41
CA LEU A 53 4.68 -3.71 -0.39
C LEU A 53 5.01 -3.35 1.07
N GLY A 54 6.19 -2.80 1.32
CA GLY A 54 6.66 -2.48 2.68
C GLY A 54 7.46 -1.18 2.73
N GLY A 55 8.04 -0.87 3.89
CA GLY A 55 9.01 0.22 4.07
C GLY A 55 8.51 1.45 4.82
N ALA A 56 9.42 2.43 4.97
CA ALA A 56 9.52 3.38 6.07
C ALA A 56 8.47 4.50 6.13
N CYS A 57 7.32 4.38 5.46
CA CYS A 57 6.17 5.21 5.82
C CYS A 57 5.64 4.68 7.16
N SER A 58 6.22 5.23 8.22
CA SER A 58 6.07 4.98 9.66
C SER A 58 4.63 5.12 10.19
N GLY A 59 3.66 4.45 9.57
CA GLY A 59 2.25 4.45 9.95
C GLY A 59 1.28 4.76 8.82
N CYS A 60 1.74 5.23 7.67
CA CYS A 60 0.90 5.48 6.50
C CYS A 60 1.09 4.35 5.50
N GLY A 61 0.45 3.20 5.73
CA GLY A 61 0.42 2.10 4.77
C GLY A 61 0.08 2.60 3.36
N ILE A 62 0.63 1.93 2.34
CA ILE A 62 0.33 2.29 0.95
C ILE A 62 -1.18 2.41 0.78
N SER A 63 -1.64 3.53 0.20
CA SER A 63 -3.06 3.82 0.14
C SER A 63 -3.81 2.71 -0.62
N PRO A 64 -5.05 2.36 -0.23
CA PRO A 64 -5.87 1.40 -0.97
C PRO A 64 -6.01 1.77 -2.46
N MET A 65 -6.05 3.07 -2.76
CA MET A 65 -6.08 3.58 -4.14
C MET A 65 -4.81 3.24 -4.92
N THR A 66 -3.64 3.38 -4.29
CA THR A 66 -2.36 3.00 -4.91
C THR A 66 -2.32 1.49 -5.17
N ILE A 67 -2.77 0.67 -4.20
CA ILE A 67 -2.85 -0.79 -4.38
C ILE A 67 -3.75 -1.12 -5.58
N GLN A 68 -4.93 -0.53 -5.64
CA GLN A 68 -5.88 -0.77 -6.73
C GLN A 68 -5.33 -0.31 -8.09
N ALA A 69 -4.61 0.81 -8.12
CA ALA A 69 -3.94 1.30 -9.32
C ALA A 69 -2.85 0.32 -9.79
N ILE A 70 -2.05 -0.24 -8.87
CA ILE A 70 -1.05 -1.26 -9.19
C ILE A 70 -1.74 -2.48 -9.79
N LYS A 71 -2.76 -3.04 -9.12
CA LYS A 71 -3.50 -4.21 -9.62
C LYS A 71 -4.05 -3.98 -11.03
N SER A 72 -4.75 -2.86 -11.21
CA SER A 72 -5.41 -2.54 -12.49
C SER A 72 -4.44 -2.23 -13.63
N ARG A 73 -3.27 -1.65 -13.33
CA ARG A 73 -2.26 -1.34 -14.36
C ARG A 73 -1.40 -2.55 -14.69
N MET A 74 -1.09 -3.40 -13.70
CA MET A 74 -0.25 -4.58 -13.90
C MET A 74 -0.89 -5.57 -14.86
N VAL A 75 -2.17 -5.91 -14.67
CA VAL A 75 -2.93 -6.80 -15.59
C VAL A 75 -3.11 -6.20 -17.00
N LYS A 76 -3.02 -4.87 -17.14
CA LYS A 76 -3.11 -4.20 -18.44
C LYS A 76 -1.78 -4.12 -19.18
N GLU A 77 -0.67 -4.01 -18.45
CA GLU A 77 0.67 -3.87 -19.02
C GLU A 77 1.37 -5.22 -19.21
N ILE A 78 1.00 -6.22 -18.40
CA ILE A 78 1.53 -7.58 -18.44
C ILE A 78 0.34 -8.53 -18.65
N ALA A 79 0.07 -8.87 -19.91
CA ALA A 79 -1.07 -9.72 -20.29
C ALA A 79 -0.98 -11.15 -19.75
N GLU A 80 0.20 -11.57 -19.30
CA GLU A 80 0.47 -12.86 -18.67
C GLU A 80 -0.06 -12.90 -17.21
N ILE A 81 -0.39 -11.76 -16.61
CA ILE A 81 -0.93 -11.67 -15.25
C ILE A 81 -2.42 -11.38 -15.28
N GLU A 82 -3.20 -12.29 -14.71
CA GLU A 82 -4.65 -12.18 -14.55
C GLU A 82 -5.01 -11.69 -13.15
N THR A 83 -4.29 -12.17 -12.12
CA THR A 83 -4.60 -11.90 -10.71
C THR A 83 -3.40 -11.30 -9.97
N VAL A 84 -3.65 -10.21 -9.23
CA VAL A 84 -2.62 -9.50 -8.46
C VAL A 84 -3.02 -9.40 -6.99
N HIS A 85 -2.24 -10.05 -6.14
CA HIS A 85 -2.29 -9.94 -4.68
C HIS A 85 -1.22 -8.95 -4.22
N ALA A 86 -1.62 -8.02 -3.36
CA ALA A 86 -0.73 -6.97 -2.90
C ALA A 86 -0.95 -6.75 -1.41
N ASP A 87 0.03 -7.16 -0.62
CA ASP A 87 0.02 -7.12 0.83
C ASP A 87 0.87 -5.96 1.33
N THR A 88 0.32 -5.15 2.23
CA THR A 88 1.03 -3.99 2.81
C THR A 88 1.39 -4.16 4.27
N GLY A 89 1.18 -5.36 4.83
CA GLY A 89 1.33 -5.63 6.27
C GLY A 89 0.29 -4.94 7.16
N MET A 90 -0.62 -4.13 6.59
CA MET A 90 -1.74 -3.47 7.29
C MET A 90 -3.05 -4.27 7.18
N ASP A 91 -3.02 -5.46 6.55
CA ASP A 91 -4.18 -6.36 6.48
C ASP A 91 -4.37 -7.08 7.83
N GLY A 92 -4.81 -6.29 8.81
CA GLY A 92 -5.02 -6.69 10.20
C GLY A 92 -5.93 -5.73 10.95
N GLY A 93 -6.83 -5.03 10.25
CA GLY A 93 -7.49 -3.86 10.82
C GLY A 93 -8.88 -3.49 10.30
N HIS A 94 -9.69 -4.44 9.83
CA HIS A 94 -11.16 -4.27 9.93
C HIS A 94 -11.61 -4.58 11.37
N GLY A 95 -11.07 -3.78 12.31
CA GLY A 95 -11.52 -3.73 13.69
C GLY A 95 -12.29 -2.44 13.86
N HIS A 96 -13.61 -2.55 13.82
CA HIS A 96 -14.56 -1.56 14.30
C HIS A 96 -14.30 -1.31 15.79
N GLY A 97 -13.28 -0.50 16.10
CA GLY A 97 -13.01 0.04 17.42
C GLY A 97 -13.75 1.35 17.55
N GLY A 98 -14.99 1.30 18.03
CA GLY A 98 -15.78 2.46 18.35
C GLY A 98 -15.05 3.38 19.32
N SER A 99 -14.40 4.42 18.79
CA SER A 99 -14.21 5.65 19.54
C SER A 99 -15.46 6.47 19.35
N SER A 100 -16.44 6.28 20.24
CA SER A 100 -17.42 7.32 20.52
C SER A 100 -16.68 8.66 20.59
N PRO A 101 -17.11 9.73 19.90
CA PRO A 101 -16.64 11.05 20.26
C PRO A 101 -17.15 11.30 21.68
N SER A 102 -16.26 11.12 22.66
CA SER A 102 -16.46 11.68 23.99
C SER A 102 -16.45 13.19 23.82
N PHE A 103 -17.61 13.78 23.54
CA PHE A 103 -17.86 15.19 23.75
C PHE A 103 -17.72 15.42 25.27
N PRO A 104 -16.68 16.13 25.72
CA PRO A 104 -16.55 16.45 27.12
C PRO A 104 -17.60 17.51 27.45
N GLY A 105 -18.50 17.15 28.36
CA GLY A 105 -19.06 18.08 29.34
C GLY A 105 -19.78 19.30 28.78
N GLU A 106 -21.09 19.16 28.69
CA GLU A 106 -21.99 20.16 29.25
C GLU A 106 -21.43 20.71 30.58
N THR A 107 -21.03 21.98 30.60
CA THR A 107 -21.06 22.80 31.80
C THR A 107 -21.95 24.00 31.50
N SER A 108 -23.12 23.98 32.13
CA SER A 108 -24.04 25.09 32.23
C SER A 108 -23.35 26.34 32.78
N ASP A 109 -23.77 27.49 32.25
CA ASP A 109 -24.09 28.75 32.94
C ASP A 109 -23.06 29.32 33.96
N ASP A 110 -22.45 30.46 33.65
CA ASP A 110 -22.70 31.74 34.37
C ASP A 110 -21.67 32.81 33.95
N GLY A 111 -22.13 34.05 33.83
CA GLY A 111 -21.35 35.19 33.36
C GLY A 111 -20.21 35.62 34.30
N GLY A 112 -19.10 36.09 33.73
CA GLY A 112 -18.00 36.67 34.49
C GLY A 112 -16.99 37.36 33.60
N ALA A 113 -16.81 38.65 33.83
CA ALA A 113 -15.99 39.56 33.03
C ALA A 113 -14.47 39.31 33.14
N SER A 114 -13.78 39.76 32.08
CA SER A 114 -12.37 40.15 32.04
C SER A 114 -11.32 39.05 32.21
N ASP A 115 -10.39 38.90 31.26
CA ASP A 115 -9.03 39.46 31.41
C ASP A 115 -8.09 38.98 30.29
N GLU A 116 -7.67 39.95 29.46
CA GLU A 116 -6.32 40.15 28.91
C GLU A 116 -5.57 38.98 28.23
N GLY A 117 -5.66 38.91 26.89
CA GLY A 117 -4.70 38.16 26.07
C GLY A 117 -3.43 39.01 25.79
N PRO A 118 -2.21 38.47 25.89
CA PRO A 118 -1.00 39.24 25.60
C PRO A 118 -0.81 39.46 24.09
N GLN A 119 -0.80 40.72 23.67
CA GLN A 119 -0.50 41.13 22.30
C GLN A 119 1.02 41.22 22.10
N ALA A 120 1.54 40.47 21.11
CA ALA A 120 2.97 40.47 20.77
C ALA A 120 3.41 41.81 20.15
N PRO A 121 4.63 42.31 20.44
CA PRO A 121 5.16 43.52 19.81
C PRO A 121 5.85 43.22 18.47
N PHE A 122 5.56 44.11 17.51
CA PHE A 122 6.16 44.43 16.19
C PHE A 122 7.18 43.48 15.53
#